data_AF-A0A8T4ABQ6-F1
#
_entry.id   AF-A0A8T4ABQ6-F1
#
_cell.length_a   1.000
_cell.length_b   1.000
_cell.length_c   1.000
_cell.angle_alpha   90.00
_cell.angle_beta   90.00
_cell.angle_gamma   90.00
#
_symmetry.space_group_name_H-M   'P 1'
#
loop_
_entity.id
_entity.type
_entity.pdbx_description
1 polymer ?
#
loop_
_entity_poly.entity_id
_entity_poly.type
_entity_poly.pdbx_seq_one_letter_code
_entity_poly.pdbx_strand_id
1 'polypeptide(L)' 'LYYWSFRDEGHFHEQVTNMMASDLIEAMNPRYLKVTAIFNVRGGVYTTVEVEHRQA' A
#
# COMPACT_ATOMS: atom_id res chain seq x y z
N LEU A 1 2.66 -8.98 -13.38
CA LEU A 1 1.69 -7.93 -12.98
C LEU A 1 2.14 -7.37 -11.64
N TYR A 2 2.12 -6.03 -11.46
CA TYR A 2 2.75 -5.31 -10.34
C TYR A 2 2.36 -5.83 -8.95
N TYR A 3 1.06 -5.91 -8.63
CA TYR A 3 0.62 -6.42 -7.31
C TYR A 3 1.12 -7.84 -6.99
N TRP A 4 1.31 -8.69 -8.00
CA TRP A 4 1.78 -10.06 -7.80
C TRP A 4 3.27 -10.16 -7.46
N SER A 5 4.09 -9.13 -7.69
CA SER A 5 5.51 -9.20 -7.32
C SER A 5 5.69 -9.34 -5.81
N PHE A 6 4.80 -8.75 -5.02
CA PHE A 6 4.86 -8.79 -3.55
C PHE A 6 4.43 -10.12 -2.92
N ARG A 7 4.04 -11.13 -3.71
CA ARG A 7 3.42 -12.36 -3.19
C ARG A 7 4.35 -13.19 -2.32
N ASP A 8 5.60 -13.31 -2.76
CA ASP A 8 6.60 -14.18 -2.14
C ASP A 8 7.64 -13.37 -1.33
N GLU A 9 7.30 -12.11 -1.01
CA GLU A 9 8.13 -11.19 -0.25
C GLU A 9 7.57 -10.97 1.17
N GLY A 10 8.45 -11.02 2.17
CA GLY A 10 8.08 -10.78 3.56
C GLY A 10 8.11 -9.29 3.89
N HIS A 11 6.93 -8.66 4.01
CA HIS A 11 6.80 -7.27 4.43
C HIS A 11 5.85 -7.11 5.62
N PHE A 12 6.10 -6.06 6.42
CA PHE A 12 5.07 -5.53 7.31
C PHE A 12 3.92 -4.94 6.48
N HIS A 13 2.70 -5.00 7.01
CA HIS A 13 1.48 -4.50 6.36
C HIS A 13 1.62 -3.01 5.96
N GLU A 14 2.25 -2.22 6.82
CA GLU A 14 2.51 -0.80 6.60
C GLU A 14 3.55 -0.57 5.51
N GLN A 15 4.64 -1.35 5.53
CA GLN A 15 5.73 -1.20 4.57
C GLN A 15 5.27 -1.48 3.15
N VAL A 16 4.56 -2.59 2.92
CA VAL A 16 4.09 -2.95 1.58
C VAL A 16 3.10 -1.92 1.03
N THR A 17 2.24 -1.36 1.90
CA THR A 17 1.27 -0.33 1.50
C THR A 17 1.98 0.97 1.11
N ASN A 18 2.99 1.39 1.88
CA ASN A 18 3.80 2.57 1.58
C ASN A 18 4.60 2.41 0.28
N MET A 19 5.22 1.24 0.05
CA MET A 19 5.91 0.94 -1.21
C MET A 19 4.94 1.02 -2.38
N MET A 20 3.78 0.39 -2.27
CA MET A 20 2.75 0.45 -3.31
C MET A 20 2.35 1.89 -3.63
N ALA A 21 2.11 2.72 -2.61
CA ALA A 21 1.77 4.12 -2.81
C ALA A 21 2.91 4.93 -3.44
N SER A 22 4.16 4.73 -2.99
CA SER A 22 5.34 5.40 -3.53
C SER A 22 5.50 5.16 -5.02
N ASP A 23 5.47 3.89 -5.43
CA ASP A 23 5.67 3.47 -6.82
C ASP A 23 4.54 4.01 -7.72
N LEU A 24 3.31 4.04 -7.20
CA LEU A 24 2.16 4.62 -7.90
C LEU A 24 2.26 6.14 -8.05
N ILE A 25 2.77 6.84 -7.03
CA ILE A 25 3.01 8.28 -7.10
C ILE A 25 4.08 8.58 -8.15
N GLU A 26 5.18 7.84 -8.16
CA GLU A 26 6.27 8.01 -9.12
C GLU A 26 5.81 7.71 -10.56
N ALA A 27 5.05 6.63 -10.76
CA ALA A 27 4.60 6.22 -12.08
C ALA A 27 3.54 7.15 -12.70
N MET A 28 2.70 7.79 -11.88
CA MET A 28 1.53 8.53 -12.36
C MET A 28 1.58 10.04 -12.11
N ASN A 29 2.44 10.51 -11.20
CA ASN A 29 2.46 11.88 -10.68
C ASN A 29 1.04 12.44 -10.39
N PRO A 30 0.22 11.74 -9.59
CA PRO A 30 -1.21 12.03 -9.48
C PRO A 30 -1.47 13.27 -8.62
N ARG A 31 -2.50 14.07 -8.98
CA ARG A 31 -2.97 15.18 -8.12
C ARG A 31 -3.52 14.68 -6.77
N TYR A 32 -4.13 13.50 -6.79
CA TYR A 32 -4.64 12.80 -5.62
C TYR A 32 -4.46 11.30 -5.77
N LEU A 33 -3.96 10.64 -4.72
CA LEU A 33 -3.90 9.19 -4.62
C LEU A 33 -4.27 8.78 -3.20
N LYS A 34 -5.11 7.75 -3.07
CA LYS A 34 -5.34 7.05 -1.81
C LYS A 34 -5.17 5.55 -2.03
N VAL A 35 -4.33 4.93 -1.22
CA VAL A 35 -4.12 3.47 -1.19
C VAL A 35 -4.61 2.97 0.15
N THR A 36 -5.62 2.09 0.13
CA THR A 36 -6.15 1.42 1.32
C THR A 36 -5.88 -0.07 1.20
N ALA A 37 -5.08 -0.61 2.13
CA ALA A 37 -4.80 -2.04 2.23
C ALA A 37 -5.53 -2.62 3.44
N ILE A 38 -6.41 -3.60 3.19
CA ILE A 38 -7.20 -4.28 4.21
C ILE A 38 -6.63 -5.68 4.38
N PHE A 39 -6.01 -5.95 5.53
CA PHE A 39 -5.37 -7.23 5.82
C PHE A 39 -6.29 -8.15 6.62
N ASN A 40 -6.22 -9.44 6.31
CA ASN A 40 -6.92 -10.47 7.06
C ASN A 40 -6.39 -10.59 8.49
N VAL A 41 -7.25 -11.08 9.38
CA VAL A 41 -6.97 -11.23 10.80
C VAL A 41 -5.73 -12.08 11.07
N ARG A 42 -4.89 -11.63 12.00
CA ARG A 42 -3.82 -12.43 12.61
C ARG A 42 -3.85 -12.22 14.12
N GLY A 43 -3.90 -13.31 14.88
CA GLY A 43 -3.96 -13.24 16.35
C GLY A 43 -5.18 -12.48 16.90
N GLY A 44 -6.30 -12.47 16.17
CA GLY A 44 -7.52 -11.74 16.55
C GLY A 44 -7.51 -10.24 16.23
N VAL A 45 -6.44 -9.71 15.63
CA VAL A 45 -6.30 -8.30 15.27
C VAL A 45 -6.42 -8.13 13.76
N TYR A 46 -7.20 -7.14 13.34
CA TYR A 46 -7.30 -6.68 11.96
C TYR A 46 -6.40 -5.46 11.77
N THR A 47 -5.85 -5.32 10.57
CA THR A 47 -5.04 -4.17 10.20
C THR A 47 -5.57 -3.57 8.91
N THR A 48 -5.87 -2.28 8.96
CA THR A 48 -6.14 -1.47 7.77
C THR A 48 -5.10 -0.36 7.72
N VAL A 49 -4.41 -0.26 6.59
CA VAL A 49 -3.39 0.79 6.37
C VAL A 49 -3.89 1.69 5.25
N GLU A 50 -3.86 3.00 5.48
CA GLU A 50 -4.21 4.02 4.49
C GLU A 50 -3.03 4.96 4.24
N VAL A 51 -2.69 5.16 2.98
CA VAL A 51 -1.72 6.16 2.52
C VAL A 51 -2.43 7.14 1.62
N GLU A 52 -2.24 8.44 1.89
CA GLU A 52 -2.87 9.51 1.14
C GLU A 52 -1.82 10.50 0.62
N HIS A 53 -1.90 10.81 -0.68
CA HIS A 53 -1.09 11.81 -1.36
C HIS A 53 -1.99 12.87 -2.00
N ARG A 54 -1.65 14.13 -1.76
CA ARG A 54 -2.28 15.31 -2.38
C ARG A 54 -1.16 16.22 -2.87
N GLN A 55 -1.19 16.58 -4.15
CA GLN A 55 -0.33 17.65 -4.64
C GLN A 55 -0.81 18.99 -4.07
N ALA A 56 0.15 19.82 -3.64
CA ALA A 56 -0.10 21.15 -3.11
C ALA A 56 -0.53 22.14 -4.20
#